data_AF-A0A353T187-F1
#
_entry.id   AF-A0A353T187-F1
#
_cell.length_a   1.000
_cell.length_b   1.000
_cell.length_c   1.000
_cell.angle_alpha   90.00
_cell.angle_beta   90.00
_cell.angle_gamma   90.00
#
_symmetry.space_group_name_H-M   'P 1'
#
loop_
_entity.id
_entity.type
_entity.pdbx_description
1 polymer ?
#
loop_
_entity_poly.entity_id
_entity_poly.type
_entity_poly.pdbx_seq_one_letter_code
_entity_poly.pdbx_strand_id
1 'polypeptide(L)' 'LEDIMLNVMYDIPSRDDIEKCIITRDTILNQQDPILILSEGEKPRKALKKPKEKKETAS' A
#
# COMPACT_ATOMS: atom_id res chain seq x y z
N LEU A 1 1.37 15.85 1.07
CA LEU A 1 1.45 14.44 0.61
C LEU A 1 0.72 13.53 1.57
N GLU A 2 0.96 13.67 2.87
CA GLU A 2 0.27 12.93 3.94
C GLU A 2 -1.27 12.96 3.78
N ASP A 3 -1.85 14.13 3.50
CA ASP A 3 -3.30 14.28 3.30
C ASP A 3 -3.88 13.39 2.18
N ILE A 4 -3.14 13.20 1.09
CA ILE A 4 -3.56 12.37 -0.07
C ILE A 4 -3.42 10.87 0.24
N MET A 5 -2.43 10.51 1.06
CA MET A 5 -2.12 9.12 1.39
C MET A 5 -3.00 8.57 2.53
N LEU A 6 -3.70 9.44 3.27
CA LEU A 6 -4.39 9.08 4.51
C LEU A 6 -5.43 7.97 4.28
N ASN A 7 -6.27 8.08 3.24
CA ASN A 7 -7.25 7.05 2.89
C ASN A 7 -6.59 5.77 2.35
N VAL A 8 -5.62 5.93 1.47
CA VAL A 8 -4.92 4.84 0.77
C VAL A 8 -4.13 3.96 1.74
N MET A 9 -3.57 4.54 2.81
CA MET A 9 -2.83 3.81 3.84
C MET A 9 -3.69 2.88 4.70
N TYR A 10 -4.99 3.14 4.82
CA TYR A 10 -5.92 2.20 5.48
C TYR A 10 -6.42 1.12 4.52
N ASP A 11 -6.70 1.50 3.28
CA ASP A 11 -7.32 0.60 2.31
C ASP A 11 -6.33 -0.43 1.74
N ILE A 12 -5.11 -0.02 1.37
CA ILE A 12 -4.11 -0.90 0.77
C ILE A 12 -3.75 -2.09 1.67
N PRO A 13 -3.45 -1.91 2.98
CA PRO A 13 -3.14 -3.05 3.85
C PRO A 13 -4.31 -4.01 4.07
N SER A 14 -5.54 -3.54 3.91
CA SER A 14 -6.76 -4.32 4.14
C SER A 14 -7.23 -5.06 2.89
N ARG A 15 -6.73 -4.69 1.71
CA ARG A 15 -7.17 -5.18 0.41
C ARG A 15 -6.11 -6.03 -0.26
N ASP A 16 -6.37 -7.33 -0.35
CA ASP A 16 -5.50 -8.29 -1.03
C ASP A 16 -5.60 -8.24 -2.57
N ASP A 17 -6.57 -7.48 -3.12
CA ASP A 17 -6.85 -7.40 -4.55
C ASP A 17 -6.13 -6.23 -5.26
N ILE A 18 -5.48 -5.33 -4.52
CA ILE A 18 -4.74 -4.19 -5.07
C ILE A 18 -3.36 -4.65 -5.56
N GLU A 19 -3.08 -4.45 -6.85
CA GLU A 19 -1.79 -4.76 -7.47
C GLU A 19 -0.84 -3.56 -7.48
N LYS A 20 -1.34 -2.37 -7.83
CA LYS A 20 -0.52 -1.15 -7.96
C LYS A 20 -1.29 0.08 -7.49
N CYS A 21 -0.56 1.03 -6.92
CA CYS A 21 -1.04 2.39 -6.64
C CYS A 21 -0.19 3.37 -7.46
N ILE A 22 -0.82 4.17 -8.31
CA ILE A 22 -0.15 5.09 -9.23
C ILE A 22 -0.44 6.52 -8.79
N ILE A 23 0.63 7.24 -8.47
CA ILE A 23 0.59 8.66 -8.08
C ILE A 23 1.16 9.47 -9.23
N THR A 24 0.35 10.38 -9.77
CA THR A 24 0.76 11.26 -10.86
C THR A 24 1.06 12.66 -10.32
N ARG A 25 1.68 13.52 -11.15
CA ARG A 25 1.82 14.95 -10.82
C ARG A 25 0.45 15.59 -10.58
N ASP A 26 -0.55 15.20 -11.37
CA ASP A 26 -1.91 15.73 -11.29
C ASP A 26 -2.57 15.41 -9.95
N THR A 27 -2.42 14.17 -9.48
CA THR A 27 -2.84 13.70 -8.14
C THR A 27 -2.36 14.66 -7.03
N ILE A 28 -1.12 15.15 -7.14
CA ILE A 28 -0.54 16.07 -6.16
C ILE A 28 -1.05 17.50 -6.35
N LEU A 29 -1.05 18.01 -7.59
CA LEU A 29 -1.42 19.41 -7.86
C LEU A 29 -2.91 19.68 -7.61
N ASN A 30 -3.76 18.69 -7.86
CA ASN A 30 -5.22 18.80 -7.73
C ASN A 30 -5.78 18.12 -6.48
N GLN A 31 -4.92 17.57 -5.60
CA GLN A 31 -5.33 16.86 -4.38
C GLN A 31 -6.39 15.77 -4.65
N GLN A 32 -6.18 15.01 -5.72
CA GLN A 32 -7.05 13.90 -6.09
C GLN A 32 -6.53 12.59 -5.50
N ASP A 33 -7.40 11.59 -5.43
CA ASP A 33 -7.01 10.26 -5.00
C ASP A 33 -6.08 9.58 -6.04
N PRO A 34 -5.10 8.78 -5.58
CA PRO A 34 -4.29 7.95 -6.47
C PRO A 34 -5.11 6.91 -7.23
N ILE A 35 -4.59 6.49 -8.38
CA ILE A 35 -5.23 5.45 -9.20
C ILE A 35 -4.80 4.08 -8.68
N LEU A 36 -5.77 3.23 -8.34
CA LEU A 36 -5.53 1.85 -7.91
C LEU A 36 -5.79 0.88 -9.05
N ILE A 37 -4.82 0.01 -9.33
CA ILE A 37 -4.94 -1.10 -10.27
C ILE A 37 -5.25 -2.36 -9.48
N LEU A 38 -6.36 -3.00 -9.81
CA LEU A 38 -6.81 -4.25 -9.18
C LEU A 38 -6.32 -5.45 -9.98
N SER A 39 -6.09 -6.55 -9.28
CA SER A 39 -5.70 -7.83 -9.90
C SER A 39 -6.90 -8.48 -10.59
N GLU A 40 -6.78 -8.75 -11.89
CA GLU A 40 -7.74 -9.57 -12.64
C GLU A 40 -7.48 -11.06 -12.33
N GLY A 41 -7.99 -11.52 -11.18
CA GLY A 41 -8.32 -12.92 -10.96
C GLY A 41 -7.24 -13.98 -11.25
N GLU A 42 -6.04 -13.86 -10.69
CA GLU A 42 -5.21 -15.02 -10.30
C GLU A 42 -4.52 -14.74 -8.96
N LYS A 43 -4.49 -15.76 -8.09
CA LYS A 43 -4.17 -15.72 -6.65
C LYS A 43 -2.93 -14.88 -6.24
N PRO A 44 -2.93 -14.35 -5.01
CA PRO A 44 -2.07 -13.22 -4.61
C PRO A 44 -0.60 -13.60 -4.49
N ARG A 45 0.30 -12.73 -4.97
CA ARG A 45 1.72 -12.76 -4.59
C ARG A 45 1.88 -12.28 -3.14
N LYS A 46 1.56 -13.15 -2.17
CA LYS A 46 1.99 -12.93 -0.78
C LYS A 46 3.50 -13.10 -0.69
N ALA A 47 4.24 -11.99 -0.50
CA ALA A 47 5.23 -11.86 0.58
C ALA A 47 5.97 -10.51 0.51
N LEU A 48 5.40 -9.45 1.10
CA LEU A 48 6.23 -8.49 1.80
C LEU A 48 6.64 -9.17 3.12
N LYS A 49 7.80 -9.82 3.11
CA LYS A 49 8.42 -10.43 4.30
C LYS A 49 8.61 -9.32 5.35
N LYS A 50 7.86 -9.37 6.46
CA LYS A 50 8.24 -8.66 7.68
C LYS A 50 9.65 -9.12 8.08
N PRO A 51 10.61 -8.23 8.34
CA PRO A 51 11.82 -8.62 9.05
C PRO A 51 11.37 -9.22 10.40
N LYS A 52 11.79 -10.46 10.69
CA LYS A 52 11.68 -11.01 12.04
C LYS A 52 12.56 -10.14 12.94
N GLU A 53 11.94 -9.27 13.74
CA GLU A 53 12.62 -8.62 14.86
C GLU A 53 13.12 -9.74 15.79
N LYS A 54 14.43 -9.97 15.79
CA LYS A 54 15.07 -10.86 16.76
C LYS A 54 14.84 -10.22 18.12
N LYS A 55 14.10 -10.94 18.97
CA LYS A 55 13.96 -10.71 20.40
C LYS A 55 15.38 -10.60 21.00
N GLU A 56 15.83 -9.39 21.31
CA GLU A 56 16.98 -9.21 22.19
C GLU A 56 16.53 -9.61 23.60
N THR A 57 16.94 -10.80 24.02
CA THR A 57 16.85 -11.22 25.42
C THR A 57 17.77 -10.34 26.26
N ALA A 58 17.20 -9.71 27.27
CA ALA A 58 17.95 -9.01 28.31
C ALA A 58 18.93 -9.95 29.01
N SER A 59 20.17 -9.50 29.18
CA SER A 59 21.06 -9.83 30.30
C SER A 59 22.04 -8.68 30.53
#